data_AF-A0A1J5GXA4-F1
#
_entry.id   AF-A0A1J5GXA4-F1
#
_cell.length_a   1.000
_cell.length_b   1.000
_cell.length_c   1.000
_cell.angle_alpha   90.00
_cell.angle_beta   90.00
_cell.angle_gamma   90.00
#
_symmetry.space_group_name_H-M   'P 1'
#
loop_
_entity.id
_entity.type
_entity.pdbx_description
1 polymer ?
#
loop_
_entity_poly.entity_id
_entity_poly.type
_entity_poly.pdbx_seq_one_letter_code
_entity_poly.pdbx_strand_id
1 'polypeptide(L)'
;MDNYIDQWEKSQLDDYELRSSQEALSLAAKQNQDLANQSRGQFDIFYDKILLYSAGAFSFSVALVGLVVGDRINALAKAGFLYPNIYWLYLSLGGYLITCAMVLLSRRFDALYLGHFGMANYCKRKREQQEAIHQKLQNSQSNEILVTKGGTRESEIEICKSNIQKLRNAENKNANARDREQFLKRLCHQIAELIVVVATILLLFFTIQLTQAMIWG
;
A
#
# COMPACT_ATOMS: atom_id res chain seq x y z
N MET A 1 2.94 16.36 53.28
CA MET A 1 1.74 15.65 52.80
C MET A 1 1.45 16.04 51.35
N ASP A 2 1.60 17.32 51.02
CA ASP A 2 1.39 17.87 49.65
C ASP A 2 2.22 17.18 48.55
N ASN A 3 3.50 16.87 48.80
CA ASN A 3 4.38 16.23 47.80
C ASN A 3 3.94 14.81 47.37
N TYR A 4 3.18 14.10 48.22
CA TYR A 4 2.67 12.76 47.91
C TYR A 4 1.36 12.79 47.11
N ILE A 5 0.56 13.84 47.30
CA ILE A 5 -0.69 14.06 46.56
C ILE A 5 -0.37 14.47 45.13
N ASP A 6 0.59 15.38 44.93
CA ASP A 6 1.07 15.80 43.60
C ASP A 6 1.68 14.65 42.79
N GLN A 7 2.47 13.77 43.41
CA GLN A 7 3.01 12.60 42.72
C GLN A 7 1.92 11.58 42.34
N TRP A 8 0.91 11.43 43.18
CA TRP A 8 -0.20 10.51 42.93
C TRP A 8 -1.12 11.01 41.80
N GLU A 9 -1.44 12.31 41.78
CA GLU A 9 -2.23 12.92 40.70
C GLU A 9 -1.48 12.90 39.36
N LYS A 10 -0.17 13.16 39.37
CA LYS A 10 0.66 13.08 38.16
C LYS A 10 0.72 11.66 37.60
N SER A 11 0.84 10.65 38.47
CA SER A 11 0.79 9.23 38.09
C SER A 11 -0.56 8.84 37.48
N GLN A 12 -1.68 9.34 38.03
CA GLN A 12 -3.03 9.08 37.49
C GLN A 12 -3.21 9.69 36.09
N LEU A 13 -2.66 10.88 35.87
CA LEU A 13 -2.74 11.58 34.59
C LEU A 13 -1.88 10.92 33.51
N ASP A 14 -0.67 10.51 33.87
CA ASP A 14 0.23 9.76 32.98
C ASP A 14 -0.39 8.41 32.59
N ASP A 15 -1.01 7.70 33.55
CA ASP A 15 -1.75 6.46 33.28
C ASP A 15 -2.96 6.69 32.36
N TYR A 16 -3.69 7.80 32.53
CA TYR A 16 -4.79 8.17 31.65
C TYR A 16 -4.32 8.53 30.24
N GLU A 17 -3.26 9.33 30.09
CA GLU A 17 -2.64 9.65 28.80
C GLU A 17 -2.17 8.37 28.10
N LEU A 18 -1.52 7.46 28.83
CA LEU A 18 -1.03 6.19 28.30
C LEU A 18 -2.19 5.29 27.83
N ARG A 19 -3.23 5.11 28.65
CA ARG A 19 -4.42 4.31 28.30
C ARG A 19 -5.17 4.89 27.10
N SER A 20 -5.38 6.20 27.07
CA SER A 20 -6.06 6.85 25.94
C SER A 20 -5.25 6.77 24.64
N SER A 21 -3.92 6.84 24.72
CA SER A 21 -3.03 6.64 23.57
C SER A 21 -3.06 5.18 23.11
N GLN A 22 -3.08 4.22 24.04
CA GLN A 22 -3.22 2.79 23.72
C GLN A 22 -4.56 2.51 23.04
N GLU A 23 -5.65 3.07 23.54
CA GLU A 23 -6.99 2.91 22.95
C GLU A 23 -7.09 3.53 21.55
N ALA A 24 -6.53 4.73 21.36
CA ALA A 24 -6.45 5.36 20.04
C ALA A 24 -5.64 4.51 19.04
N LEU A 25 -4.55 3.90 19.52
CA LEU A 25 -3.69 3.03 18.72
C LEU A 25 -4.37 1.69 18.40
N SER A 26 -5.10 1.09 19.36
CA SER A 26 -5.86 -0.15 19.14
C SER A 26 -7.03 0.06 18.18
N LEU A 27 -7.73 1.20 18.27
CA LEU A 27 -8.80 1.54 17.33
C LEU A 27 -8.25 1.80 15.92
N ALA A 28 -7.14 2.53 15.80
CA ALA A 28 -6.46 2.73 14.52
C ALA A 28 -5.97 1.40 13.94
N ALA A 29 -5.42 0.51 14.78
CA ALA A 29 -5.01 -0.83 14.37
C ALA A 29 -6.19 -1.67 13.87
N LYS A 30 -7.34 -1.62 14.55
CA LYS A 30 -8.56 -2.32 14.13
C LYS A 30 -9.09 -1.79 12.79
N GLN A 31 -9.16 -0.46 12.63
CA GLN A 31 -9.56 0.15 11.36
C GLN A 31 -8.60 -0.20 10.21
N ASN A 32 -7.28 -0.23 10.49
CA ASN A 32 -6.28 -0.70 9.55
C ASN A 32 -6.48 -2.17 9.18
N GLN A 33 -6.80 -3.02 10.15
CA GLN A 33 -7.04 -4.43 9.93
C GLN A 33 -8.29 -4.66 9.08
N ASP A 34 -9.37 -3.91 9.34
CA ASP A 34 -10.60 -3.98 8.55
C ASP A 34 -10.36 -3.51 7.10
N LEU A 35 -9.64 -2.40 6.91
CA LEU A 35 -9.25 -1.93 5.57
C LEU A 35 -8.30 -2.90 4.86
N ALA A 36 -7.34 -3.48 5.59
CA ALA A 36 -6.43 -4.47 5.04
C ALA A 36 -7.19 -5.72 4.59
N ASN A 37 -8.17 -6.18 5.37
CA ASN A 37 -9.01 -7.32 5.02
C ASN A 37 -9.87 -7.04 3.78
N GLN A 38 -10.45 -5.82 3.68
CA GLN A 38 -11.21 -5.41 2.49
C GLN A 38 -10.32 -5.26 1.24
N SER A 39 -9.12 -4.68 1.39
CA SER A 39 -8.13 -4.54 0.30
C SER A 39 -7.66 -5.90 -0.22
N ARG A 40 -7.31 -6.81 0.69
CA ARG A 40 -6.79 -8.15 0.39
C ARG A 40 -7.85 -9.08 -0.19
N GLY A 41 -9.11 -8.98 0.24
CA GLY A 41 -10.14 -9.98 -0.09
C GLY A 41 -10.45 -10.15 -1.58
N GLN A 42 -10.60 -9.06 -2.34
CA GLN A 42 -11.00 -9.14 -3.75
C GLN A 42 -9.85 -8.91 -4.74
N PHE A 43 -8.93 -7.99 -4.43
CA PHE A 43 -7.86 -7.65 -5.35
C PHE A 43 -6.72 -8.67 -5.32
N ASP A 44 -6.29 -9.19 -4.15
CA ASP A 44 -5.19 -10.17 -4.13
C ASP A 44 -5.56 -11.46 -4.86
N ILE A 45 -6.80 -11.95 -4.71
CA ILE A 45 -7.26 -13.16 -5.42
C ILE A 45 -7.19 -12.97 -6.93
N PHE A 46 -7.56 -11.79 -7.43
CA PHE A 46 -7.50 -11.49 -8.85
C PHE A 46 -6.06 -11.41 -9.36
N TYR A 47 -5.18 -10.72 -8.64
CA TYR A 47 -3.78 -10.58 -9.05
C TYR A 47 -2.94 -11.85 -8.85
N ASP A 48 -3.27 -12.69 -7.87
CA ASP A 48 -2.69 -14.04 -7.74
C ASP A 48 -3.07 -14.92 -8.93
N LYS A 49 -4.30 -14.81 -9.44
CA LYS A 49 -4.69 -15.46 -10.70
C LYS A 49 -3.90 -14.92 -11.88
N ILE A 50 -3.71 -13.60 -11.98
CA ILE A 50 -2.88 -13.00 -13.05
C ILE A 50 -1.44 -13.54 -12.99
N LEU A 51 -0.84 -13.63 -11.80
CA LEU A 51 0.49 -14.21 -11.62
C LEU A 51 0.52 -15.69 -12.02
N LEU A 52 -0.46 -16.48 -11.58
CA LEU A 52 -0.55 -17.90 -11.90
C LEU A 52 -0.74 -18.14 -13.41
N TYR A 53 -1.61 -17.37 -14.07
CA TYR A 53 -1.81 -17.45 -15.52
C TYR A 53 -0.58 -16.98 -16.29
N SER A 54 0.12 -15.95 -15.80
CA SER A 54 1.38 -15.51 -16.40
C SER A 54 2.45 -16.59 -16.28
N ALA A 55 2.57 -17.25 -15.13
CA ALA A 55 3.48 -18.38 -14.93
C ALA A 55 3.11 -19.57 -15.82
N GLY A 56 1.82 -19.86 -15.98
CA GLY A 56 1.32 -20.88 -16.91
C GLY A 56 1.65 -20.55 -18.37
N ALA A 57 1.47 -19.28 -18.79
CA ALA A 57 1.85 -18.81 -20.11
C ALA A 57 3.36 -18.95 -20.35
N PHE A 58 4.19 -18.61 -19.36
CA PHE A 58 5.64 -18.85 -19.39
C PHE A 58 5.99 -20.32 -19.61
N SER A 59 5.39 -21.21 -18.82
CA SER A 59 5.64 -22.65 -18.94
C SER A 59 5.21 -23.19 -20.31
N PHE A 60 4.06 -22.73 -20.83
CA PHE A 60 3.56 -23.11 -22.14
C PHE A 60 4.48 -22.63 -23.27
N SER A 61 4.94 -21.37 -23.20
CA SER A 61 5.91 -20.78 -24.12
C SER A 61 7.21 -21.57 -24.17
N VAL A 62 7.77 -21.94 -23.02
CA VAL A 62 9.01 -22.72 -22.94
C VAL A 62 8.80 -24.12 -23.54
N ALA A 63 7.68 -24.77 -23.25
CA ALA A 63 7.35 -26.08 -23.82
C ALA A 63 7.20 -26.03 -25.35
N LEU A 64 6.53 -25.01 -25.89
CA LEU A 64 6.41 -24.79 -27.34
C LEU A 64 7.78 -24.62 -28.01
N VAL A 65 8.67 -23.82 -27.41
CA VAL A 65 10.04 -23.66 -27.94
C VAL A 65 10.79 -24.98 -27.90
N GLY A 66 10.73 -25.72 -26.79
CA GLY A 66 11.40 -27.02 -26.66
C GLY A 66 10.94 -28.02 -27.73
N LEU A 67 9.64 -28.05 -28.04
CA LEU A 67 9.08 -28.92 -29.06
C LEU A 67 9.58 -28.56 -30.47
N VAL A 68 9.68 -27.27 -30.79
CA VAL A 68 10.08 -26.81 -32.13
C VAL A 68 11.60 -26.89 -32.33
N VAL A 69 12.39 -26.65 -31.29
CA VAL A 69 13.86 -26.70 -31.35
C VAL A 69 14.37 -28.12 -31.61
N GLY A 70 13.62 -29.16 -31.22
CA GLY A 70 13.99 -30.56 -31.50
C GLY A 70 14.06 -30.90 -32.98
N ASP A 71 13.05 -30.48 -33.76
CA ASP A 71 12.87 -30.98 -35.13
C ASP A 71 12.88 -29.89 -36.22
N ARG A 72 12.53 -28.62 -35.90
CA ARG A 72 12.32 -27.55 -36.90
C ARG A 72 12.75 -26.16 -36.42
N ILE A 73 14.01 -26.02 -36.00
CA ILE A 73 14.62 -24.74 -35.57
C ILE A 73 14.36 -23.60 -36.57
N ASN A 74 14.39 -23.90 -37.87
CA ASN A 74 14.17 -22.91 -38.93
C ASN A 74 12.77 -22.25 -38.88
N ALA A 75 11.77 -22.89 -38.28
CA ALA A 75 10.44 -22.32 -38.10
C ALA A 75 10.40 -21.16 -37.09
N LEU A 76 11.34 -21.11 -36.13
CA LEU A 76 11.49 -19.98 -35.20
C LEU A 76 12.15 -18.76 -35.84
N ALA A 77 13.08 -19.00 -36.78
CA ALA A 77 13.79 -17.98 -37.52
C ALA A 77 13.00 -17.43 -38.72
N LYS A 78 11.97 -18.16 -39.17
CA LYS A 78 11.11 -17.76 -40.28
C LYS A 78 10.37 -16.47 -39.92
N ALA A 79 10.40 -15.49 -40.82
CA ALA A 79 9.65 -14.27 -40.68
C ALA A 79 8.19 -14.54 -41.07
N GLY A 80 7.25 -14.42 -40.12
CA GLY A 80 5.83 -14.54 -40.40
C GLY A 80 5.24 -13.27 -41.03
N PHE A 81 5.45 -12.11 -40.38
CA PHE A 81 4.81 -10.84 -40.78
C PHE A 81 5.81 -9.69 -41.03
N LEU A 82 6.58 -9.28 -40.01
CA LEU A 82 7.56 -8.18 -40.07
C LEU A 82 8.90 -8.52 -39.40
N TYR A 83 8.87 -9.36 -38.37
CA TYR A 83 10.04 -9.83 -37.62
C TYR A 83 10.02 -11.36 -37.50
N PRO A 84 11.17 -12.01 -37.27
CA PRO A 84 11.25 -13.42 -36.91
C PRO A 84 10.29 -13.78 -35.78
N ASN A 85 9.65 -14.96 -35.89
CA ASN A 85 8.61 -15.41 -34.95
C ASN A 85 9.05 -15.34 -33.48
N ILE A 86 10.33 -15.63 -33.22
CA ILE A 86 10.91 -15.62 -31.88
C ILE A 86 10.84 -14.26 -31.17
N TYR A 87 10.79 -13.13 -31.90
CA TYR A 87 10.67 -11.81 -31.26
C TYR A 87 9.28 -11.57 -30.67
N TRP A 88 8.22 -12.09 -31.30
CA TRP A 88 6.87 -12.01 -30.75
C TRP A 88 6.76 -12.76 -29.42
N LEU A 89 7.44 -13.90 -29.32
CA LEU A 89 7.56 -14.65 -28.09
C LEU A 89 8.30 -13.84 -27.01
N TYR A 90 9.47 -13.28 -27.32
CA TYR A 90 10.22 -12.48 -26.34
C TYR A 90 9.47 -11.24 -25.87
N LEU A 91 8.76 -10.54 -26.77
CA LEU A 91 7.92 -9.41 -26.40
C LEU A 91 6.77 -9.82 -25.48
N SER A 92 6.14 -10.97 -25.75
CA SER A 92 5.10 -11.52 -24.87
C SER A 92 5.64 -11.88 -23.48
N LEU A 93 6.76 -12.61 -23.41
CA LEU A 93 7.41 -12.97 -22.14
C LEU A 93 7.86 -11.73 -21.37
N GLY A 94 8.44 -10.75 -22.05
CA GLY A 94 8.80 -9.46 -21.47
C GLY A 94 7.57 -8.74 -20.88
N GLY A 95 6.45 -8.75 -21.61
CA GLY A 95 5.16 -8.25 -21.12
C GLY A 95 4.71 -8.94 -19.83
N TYR A 96 4.70 -10.27 -19.80
CA TYR A 96 4.33 -11.02 -18.59
C TYR A 96 5.27 -10.75 -17.40
N LEU A 97 6.57 -10.56 -17.63
CA LEU A 97 7.51 -10.15 -16.56
C LEU A 97 7.18 -8.77 -16.01
N ILE A 98 6.86 -7.81 -16.89
CA ILE A 98 6.45 -6.47 -16.46
C ILE A 98 5.14 -6.54 -15.67
N THR A 99 4.16 -7.33 -16.12
CA THR A 99 2.92 -7.58 -15.36
C THR A 99 3.23 -8.12 -13.96
N CYS A 100 4.09 -9.14 -13.85
CA CYS A 100 4.49 -9.69 -12.55
C CYS A 100 5.16 -8.64 -11.65
N ALA A 101 6.08 -7.85 -12.20
CA ALA A 101 6.76 -6.79 -11.47
C ALA A 101 5.77 -5.71 -11.00
N MET A 102 4.80 -5.32 -11.82
CA MET A 102 3.77 -4.33 -11.48
C MET A 102 2.83 -4.83 -10.39
N VAL A 103 2.47 -6.11 -10.40
CA VAL A 103 1.68 -6.74 -9.33
C VAL A 103 2.46 -6.77 -8.00
N LEU A 104 3.76 -7.08 -8.04
CA LEU A 104 4.60 -7.05 -6.83
C LEU A 104 4.77 -5.61 -6.29
N LEU A 105 4.95 -4.64 -7.19
CA LEU A 105 5.02 -3.23 -6.83
C LEU A 105 3.71 -2.71 -6.25
N SER A 106 2.55 -3.12 -6.80
CA SER A 106 1.26 -2.71 -6.27
C SER A 106 1.02 -3.23 -4.85
N ARG A 107 1.46 -4.47 -4.55
CA ARG A 107 1.47 -5.02 -3.18
C ARG A 107 2.33 -4.21 -2.22
N ARG A 108 3.50 -3.77 -2.69
CA ARG A 108 4.37 -2.88 -1.89
C ARG A 108 3.70 -1.54 -1.61
N PHE A 109 3.05 -0.93 -2.59
CA PHE A 109 2.30 0.31 -2.39
C PHE A 109 1.08 0.13 -1.49
N ASP A 110 0.43 -1.04 -1.50
CA ASP A 110 -0.66 -1.32 -0.56
C ASP A 110 -0.18 -1.36 0.90
N ALA A 111 0.98 -1.97 1.15
CA ALA A 111 1.59 -1.99 2.48
C ALA A 111 1.96 -0.57 2.97
N LEU A 112 2.53 0.25 2.10
CA LEU A 112 2.84 1.65 2.42
C LEU A 112 1.57 2.47 2.69
N TYR A 113 0.55 2.31 1.83
CA TYR A 113 -0.75 2.97 1.97
C TYR A 113 -1.39 2.69 3.33
N LEU A 114 -1.41 1.41 3.75
CA LEU A 114 -1.94 1.00 5.06
C LEU A 114 -1.14 1.61 6.22
N GLY A 115 0.18 1.70 6.08
CA GLY A 115 1.06 2.36 7.06
C GLY A 115 0.73 3.85 7.22
N HIS A 116 0.66 4.59 6.12
CA HIS A 116 0.36 6.02 6.14
C HIS A 116 -1.08 6.31 6.54
N PHE A 117 -2.05 5.47 6.15
CA PHE A 117 -3.45 5.59 6.59
C PHE A 117 -3.57 5.40 8.10
N GLY A 118 -2.92 4.38 8.68
CA GLY A 118 -2.92 4.15 10.13
C GLY A 118 -2.32 5.31 10.90
N MET A 119 -1.18 5.83 10.43
CA MET A 119 -0.51 6.96 11.07
C MET A 119 -1.33 8.25 10.97
N ALA A 120 -1.99 8.49 9.84
CA ALA A 120 -2.89 9.65 9.69
C ALA A 120 -4.05 9.57 10.68
N ASN A 121 -4.70 8.41 10.82
CA ASN A 121 -5.80 8.22 11.77
C ASN A 121 -5.35 8.34 13.23
N TYR A 122 -4.16 7.82 13.56
CA TYR A 122 -3.57 8.00 14.89
C TYR A 122 -3.34 9.49 15.19
N CYS A 123 -2.69 10.22 14.27
CA CYS A 123 -2.44 11.65 14.43
C CYS A 123 -3.75 12.45 14.59
N LYS A 124 -4.79 12.12 13.80
CA LYS A 124 -6.10 12.74 13.89
C LYS A 124 -6.74 12.53 15.26
N ARG A 125 -6.80 11.28 15.75
CA ARG A 125 -7.36 10.94 17.06
C ARG A 125 -6.62 11.63 18.21
N LYS A 126 -5.29 11.62 18.16
CA LYS A 126 -4.45 12.29 19.16
C LYS A 126 -4.63 13.81 19.13
N ARG A 127 -4.85 14.39 17.94
CA ARG A 127 -5.19 15.81 17.79
C ARG A 127 -6.54 16.13 18.43
N GLU A 128 -7.57 15.34 18.15
CA GLU A 128 -8.90 15.50 18.75
C GLU A 128 -8.85 15.44 20.29
N GLN A 129 -8.03 14.53 20.86
CA GLN A 129 -7.80 14.47 22.31
C GLN A 129 -7.12 15.74 22.84
N GLN A 130 -6.08 16.23 22.17
CA GLN A 130 -5.38 17.47 22.56
C GLN A 130 -6.28 18.70 22.42
N GLU A 131 -7.12 18.76 21.39
CA GLU A 131 -8.12 19.82 21.20
C GLU A 131 -9.18 19.79 22.31
N ALA A 132 -9.64 18.61 22.74
CA ALA A 132 -10.55 18.45 23.87
C ALA A 132 -9.90 18.88 25.21
N ILE A 133 -8.62 18.58 25.43
CA ILE A 133 -7.87 19.05 26.60
C ILE A 133 -7.69 20.57 26.54
N HIS A 134 -7.36 21.14 25.38
CA HIS A 134 -7.24 22.58 25.18
C HIS A 134 -8.55 23.32 25.48
N GLN A 135 -9.68 22.81 24.99
CA GLN A 135 -11.00 23.39 25.27
C GLN A 135 -11.35 23.32 26.77
N LYS A 136 -11.02 22.22 27.45
CA LYS A 136 -11.20 22.10 28.91
C LYS A 136 -10.33 23.12 29.66
N LEU A 137 -9.07 23.29 29.24
CA LEU A 137 -8.14 24.28 29.83
C LEU A 137 -8.58 25.73 29.58
N GLN A 138 -9.25 26.02 28.46
CA GLN A 138 -9.81 27.35 28.18
C GLN A 138 -11.11 27.63 28.96
N ASN A 139 -12.00 26.64 29.05
CA ASN A 139 -13.34 26.81 29.65
C ASN A 139 -13.37 26.63 31.17
N SER A 140 -12.42 25.91 31.77
CA SER A 140 -12.32 25.78 33.23
C SER A 140 -11.82 27.08 33.86
N GLN A 141 -12.56 27.61 34.84
CA GLN A 141 -12.10 28.66 35.75
C GLN A 141 -11.22 28.12 36.89
N SER A 142 -11.17 26.80 37.08
CA SER A 142 -10.40 26.15 38.15
C SER A 142 -8.93 25.98 37.77
N ASN A 143 -8.04 26.39 38.68
CA ASN A 143 -6.60 26.17 38.61
C ASN A 143 -6.21 24.70 38.92
N GLU A 144 -7.15 23.80 39.20
CA GLU A 144 -6.85 22.43 39.65
C GLU A 144 -6.10 21.58 38.61
N ILE A 145 -6.21 21.89 37.31
CA ILE A 145 -5.48 21.11 36.27
C ILE A 145 -3.97 21.43 36.28
N LEU A 146 -3.56 22.58 36.83
CA LEU A 146 -2.22 23.15 36.71
C LEU A 146 -1.15 22.51 37.60
N VAL A 147 -1.57 21.73 38.59
CA VAL A 147 -0.66 21.19 39.62
C VAL A 147 0.17 20.01 39.07
N THR A 148 -0.26 19.37 37.98
CA THR A 148 0.32 18.08 37.56
C THR A 148 1.59 18.16 36.70
N LYS A 149 1.89 19.28 36.02
CA LYS A 149 3.12 19.41 35.19
C LYS A 149 4.08 20.53 35.59
N GLY A 150 3.77 21.28 36.66
CA GLY A 150 4.68 22.29 37.22
C GLY A 150 4.87 23.56 36.36
N GLY A 151 3.94 23.80 35.42
CA GLY A 151 3.94 24.97 34.53
C GLY A 151 2.79 25.93 34.83
N THR A 152 2.84 27.14 34.25
CA THR A 152 1.71 28.08 34.28
C THR A 152 0.66 27.73 33.23
N ARG A 153 -0.59 28.19 33.41
CA ARG A 153 -1.71 27.93 32.50
C ARG A 153 -1.43 28.37 31.08
N GLU A 154 -0.77 29.51 30.93
CA GLU A 154 -0.36 30.02 29.64
C GLU A 154 0.67 29.10 28.97
N SER A 155 1.62 28.56 29.73
CA SER A 155 2.62 27.61 29.19
C SER A 155 1.99 26.31 28.71
N GLU A 156 1.02 25.75 29.43
CA GLU A 156 0.33 24.52 29.02
C GLU A 156 -0.59 24.74 27.81
N ILE A 157 -1.27 25.88 27.75
CA ILE A 157 -2.09 26.29 26.60
C ILE A 157 -1.21 26.42 25.35
N GLU A 158 -0.01 27.01 25.49
CA GLU A 158 0.93 27.20 24.39
C GLU A 158 1.55 25.87 23.92
N ILE A 159 1.93 24.99 24.86
CA ILE A 159 2.39 23.63 24.56
C ILE A 159 1.31 22.83 23.83
N CYS A 160 0.07 22.90 24.32
CA CYS A 160 -1.06 22.19 23.71
C CYS A 160 -1.34 22.70 22.28
N LYS A 161 -1.31 24.02 22.07
CA LYS A 161 -1.44 24.64 20.74
C LYS A 161 -0.30 24.21 19.79
N SER A 162 0.93 24.16 20.29
CA SER A 162 2.09 23.67 19.53
C SER A 162 1.95 22.19 19.15
N ASN A 163 1.49 21.35 20.08
CA ASN A 163 1.25 19.93 19.84
C ASN A 163 0.13 19.69 18.83
N ILE A 164 -0.98 20.42 18.91
CA ILE A 164 -2.07 20.38 17.93
C ILE A 164 -1.53 20.71 16.53
N GLN A 165 -0.72 21.77 16.40
CA GLN A 165 -0.14 22.16 15.11
C GLN A 165 0.82 21.08 14.55
N LYS A 166 1.67 20.50 15.41
CA LYS A 166 2.55 19.38 15.01
C LYS A 166 1.76 18.17 14.53
N LEU A 167 0.70 17.81 15.25
CA LEU A 167 -0.17 16.68 14.90
C LEU A 167 -0.94 16.94 13.61
N ARG A 168 -1.43 18.17 13.39
CA ARG A 168 -2.09 18.58 12.14
C ARG A 168 -1.14 18.51 10.94
N ASN A 169 0.10 18.97 11.10
CA ASN A 169 1.12 18.87 10.06
C ASN A 169 1.47 17.41 9.74
N ALA A 170 1.58 16.56 10.76
CA ALA A 170 1.83 15.13 10.59
C ALA A 170 0.64 14.40 9.94
N GLU A 171 -0.59 14.72 10.32
CA GLU A 171 -1.84 14.23 9.72
C GLU A 171 -1.85 14.55 8.22
N ASN A 172 -1.65 15.82 7.85
CA ASN A 172 -1.64 16.27 6.46
C ASN A 172 -0.53 15.60 5.64
N LYS A 173 0.68 15.49 6.21
CA LYS A 173 1.81 14.82 5.54
C LYS A 173 1.50 13.35 5.25
N ASN A 174 0.93 12.63 6.22
CA ASN A 174 0.56 11.23 6.06
C ASN A 174 -0.65 11.04 5.13
N ALA A 175 -1.64 11.95 5.16
CA ALA A 175 -2.77 11.93 4.25
C ALA A 175 -2.33 12.11 2.79
N ASN A 176 -1.44 13.07 2.51
CA ASN A 176 -0.89 13.27 1.17
C ASN A 176 -0.06 12.08 0.69
N ALA A 177 0.75 11.48 1.57
CA ALA A 177 1.51 10.27 1.26
C ALA A 177 0.60 9.10 0.93
N ARG A 178 -0.45 8.88 1.75
CA ARG A 178 -1.49 7.88 1.53
C ARG A 178 -2.14 8.04 0.15
N ASP A 179 -2.60 9.25 -0.19
CA ASP A 179 -3.32 9.48 -1.45
C ASP A 179 -2.41 9.24 -2.66
N ARG A 180 -1.14 9.64 -2.56
CA ARG A 180 -0.11 9.36 -3.59
C ARG A 180 0.13 7.87 -3.77
N GLU A 181 0.23 7.11 -2.69
CA GLU A 181 0.48 5.66 -2.74
C GLU A 181 -0.74 4.89 -3.23
N GLN A 182 -1.95 5.32 -2.87
CA GLN A 182 -3.17 4.77 -3.42
C GLN A 182 -3.26 5.00 -4.92
N PHE A 183 -2.87 6.19 -5.40
CA PHE A 183 -2.79 6.49 -6.82
C PHE A 183 -1.78 5.58 -7.53
N LEU A 184 -0.56 5.46 -6.98
CA LEU A 184 0.49 4.59 -7.54
C LEU A 184 0.06 3.11 -7.59
N LYS A 185 -0.59 2.60 -6.54
CA LYS A 185 -1.16 1.25 -6.52
C LYS A 185 -2.13 1.05 -7.68
N ARG A 186 -3.10 1.96 -7.87
CA ARG A 186 -4.09 1.89 -8.95
C ARG A 186 -3.43 1.95 -10.33
N LEU A 187 -2.42 2.80 -10.49
CA LEU A 187 -1.69 2.93 -11.73
C LEU A 187 -0.91 1.64 -12.08
N CYS A 188 -0.24 1.02 -11.10
CA CYS A 188 0.41 -0.28 -11.30
C CYS A 188 -0.59 -1.36 -11.73
N HIS A 189 -1.77 -1.41 -11.11
CA HIS A 189 -2.84 -2.34 -11.47
C HIS A 189 -3.31 -2.16 -12.92
N GLN A 190 -3.63 -0.91 -13.31
CA GLN A 190 -4.08 -0.60 -14.67
C GLN A 190 -3.02 -0.96 -15.72
N ILE A 191 -1.75 -0.66 -15.44
CA ILE A 191 -0.64 -1.03 -16.32
C ILE A 191 -0.50 -2.55 -16.40
N ALA A 192 -0.58 -3.27 -15.27
CA ALA A 192 -0.47 -4.73 -15.25
C ALA A 192 -1.58 -5.39 -16.08
N GLU A 193 -2.82 -4.92 -15.95
CA GLU A 193 -3.99 -5.40 -16.70
C GLU A 193 -3.85 -5.12 -18.20
N LEU A 194 -3.44 -3.91 -18.59
CA LEU A 194 -3.24 -3.59 -19.99
C LEU A 194 -2.12 -4.45 -20.61
N ILE A 195 -0.99 -4.57 -19.91
CA ILE A 195 0.16 -5.32 -20.40
C ILE A 195 -0.15 -6.82 -20.49
N VAL A 196 -0.89 -7.40 -19.55
CA VAL A 196 -1.21 -8.83 -19.59
C VAL A 196 -2.10 -9.17 -20.79
N VAL A 197 -3.04 -8.28 -21.14
CA VAL A 197 -3.89 -8.43 -22.33
C VAL A 197 -3.04 -8.35 -23.59
N VAL A 198 -2.18 -7.34 -23.70
CA VAL A 198 -1.27 -7.19 -24.85
C VAL A 198 -0.32 -8.39 -24.97
N ALA A 199 0.30 -8.82 -23.87
CA ALA A 199 1.20 -9.97 -23.85
C ALA A 199 0.50 -11.27 -24.31
N THR A 200 -0.76 -11.45 -23.92
CA THR A 200 -1.58 -12.60 -24.32
C THR A 200 -1.92 -12.56 -25.82
N ILE A 201 -2.25 -11.39 -26.35
CA ILE A 201 -2.48 -11.21 -27.79
C ILE A 201 -1.20 -11.52 -28.57
N LEU A 202 -0.04 -11.03 -28.12
CA LEU A 202 1.25 -11.34 -28.75
C LEU A 202 1.59 -12.84 -28.70
N LEU A 203 1.28 -13.52 -27.59
CA LEU A 203 1.47 -14.96 -27.47
C LEU A 203 0.57 -15.74 -28.44
N LEU A 204 -0.69 -15.33 -28.60
CA LEU A 204 -1.61 -15.92 -29.56
C LEU A 204 -1.09 -15.73 -30.99
N PHE A 205 -0.64 -14.53 -31.35
CA PHE A 205 -0.02 -14.27 -32.66
C PHE A 205 1.20 -15.16 -32.90
N PHE A 206 2.09 -15.26 -31.91
CA PHE A 206 3.24 -16.17 -31.98
C PHE A 206 2.80 -17.62 -32.22
N THR A 207 1.82 -18.10 -31.46
CA THR A 207 1.34 -19.49 -31.56
C THR A 207 0.74 -19.77 -32.94
N ILE A 208 -0.04 -18.83 -33.50
CA ILE A 208 -0.62 -18.95 -34.85
C ILE A 208 0.49 -18.99 -35.90
N GLN A 209 1.44 -18.05 -35.86
CA GLN A 209 2.54 -17.98 -36.83
C GLN A 209 3.44 -19.21 -36.76
N LEU A 210 3.72 -19.70 -35.55
CA LEU A 210 4.48 -20.92 -35.33
C LEU A 210 3.76 -22.14 -35.92
N THR A 211 2.45 -22.26 -35.71
CA THR A 211 1.64 -23.36 -36.25
C THR A 211 1.63 -23.32 -37.78
N GLN A 212 1.47 -22.13 -38.38
CA GLN A 212 1.56 -21.96 -39.83
C GLN A 212 2.96 -22.34 -40.35
N ALA A 213 4.02 -21.91 -39.67
CA ALA A 213 5.39 -22.26 -40.04
C ALA A 213 5.67 -23.77 -39.91
N MET A 214 5.01 -24.49 -39.00
CA MET A 214 5.15 -25.94 -38.86
C MET A 214 4.39 -26.73 -39.95
N ILE A 215 3.20 -26.27 -40.36
CA ILE A 215 2.39 -26.96 -41.39
C ILE A 215 2.92 -26.68 -42.80
N TRP A 216 3.32 -25.44 -43.08
CA TRP A 216 3.63 -24.96 -44.43
C TRP A 216 5.13 -24.72 -44.68
N GLY A 217 5.98 -24.95 -43.67
CA GLY A 217 7.41 -24.63 -43.71
C GLY A 217 8.33 -25.83 -43.73
#